data_AF-A0A7S2S7E5-F1
#
_entry.id   AF-A0A7S2S7E5-F1
#
_cell.length_a   1.000
_cell.length_b   1.000
_cell.length_c   1.000
_cell.angle_alpha   90.00
_cell.angle_beta   90.00
_cell.angle_gamma   90.00
#
_symmetry.space_group_name_H-M   'P 1'
#
loop_
_entity.id
_entity.type
_entity.pdbx_description
1 polymer ?
#
loop_
_entity_poly.entity_id
_entity_poly.type
_entity_poly.pdbx_seq_one_letter_code
_entity_poly.pdbx_strand_id
1 'polypeptide(L)'
;GGVEDQDPATPAMTAVWTPWGEGVTLGFSRHRRIPSARYHIRLQYGEAFVQREHVQRITASSTVLQYDTVTISDKDMLRLLPGVYLNDNVVDFYLRFLSNEVLGDAGRRRFFIFTPFFFTKLSSGLIHGGLRGKQAQEKQSQLWRSLRRWNKGQDVLEKDFIVIPVCHKLHWSVVVICHPGVLFERLSNPVVAPALMGGDAASHSSPGTSTAQELAAASIARAPSLHAPQGTSNPLPDAASQEYQEHGLAGARQLRRSTRSASEFPDPRPQKEAPPTRAPPSTDPEPCMLFLDSAKAHRAQTVFSYLRTYMQLAIAQRWGVGSTGPKITSDVLPGFSPKVPQQENDCDCGVYVLRYVEAFLRSPPKVDGHFLQERGSKALFDDGTNHVVEVREKRLQISRLIKEWQHRRGVGQA
;
A
#
# COMPACT_ATOMS: atom_id res chain seq x y z
N GLY A 1 -41.92 1.49 -14.70
CA GLY A 1 -41.35 1.93 -13.42
C GLY A 1 -41.83 1.00 -12.32
N GLY A 2 -41.01 0.00 -11.97
CA GLY A 2 -41.21 -0.77 -10.75
C GLY A 2 -40.38 -0.11 -9.66
N VAL A 3 -41.02 0.25 -8.55
CA VAL A 3 -40.35 0.83 -7.38
C VAL A 3 -39.45 -0.25 -6.79
N GLU A 4 -38.13 -0.02 -6.78
CA GLU A 4 -37.17 -0.76 -5.97
C GLU A 4 -37.42 -0.39 -4.50
N ASP A 5 -38.36 -1.06 -3.85
CA ASP A 5 -38.41 -1.04 -2.39
C ASP A 5 -37.16 -1.76 -1.88
N GLN A 6 -36.33 -1.11 -1.06
CA GLN A 6 -35.28 -1.82 -0.33
C GLN A 6 -35.93 -2.57 0.84
N ASP A 7 -35.73 -3.89 0.94
CA ASP A 7 -36.14 -4.64 2.15
C ASP A 7 -35.22 -4.23 3.31
N PRO A 8 -35.73 -3.57 4.37
CA PRO A 8 -34.89 -3.13 5.49
C PRO A 8 -34.24 -4.30 6.24
N ALA A 9 -34.73 -5.54 6.06
CA ALA A 9 -34.21 -6.71 6.75
C ALA A 9 -32.90 -7.26 6.14
N THR A 10 -32.60 -7.01 4.86
CA THR A 10 -31.35 -7.48 4.22
C THR A 10 -30.86 -6.46 3.18
N PRO A 11 -29.91 -5.59 3.56
CA PRO A 11 -29.33 -4.59 2.66
C PRO A 11 -28.67 -5.23 1.43
N ALA A 12 -28.43 -4.43 0.39
CA ALA A 12 -27.53 -4.80 -0.70
C ALA A 12 -26.12 -5.12 -0.16
N MET A 13 -25.40 -5.98 -0.87
CA MET A 13 -24.09 -6.53 -0.53
C MET A 13 -24.05 -7.31 0.80
N THR A 14 -25.16 -7.89 1.23
CA THR A 14 -25.22 -8.77 2.40
C THR A 14 -24.98 -10.22 1.99
N ALA A 15 -24.09 -10.91 2.71
CA ALA A 15 -23.83 -12.33 2.51
C ALA A 15 -25.03 -13.19 2.93
N VAL A 16 -25.44 -14.12 2.06
CA VAL A 16 -26.63 -14.95 2.20
C VAL A 16 -26.40 -16.39 1.74
N TRP A 17 -27.07 -17.33 2.40
CA TRP A 17 -27.30 -18.70 1.93
C TRP A 17 -28.51 -18.74 1.00
N THR A 18 -28.39 -19.53 -0.06
CA THR A 18 -29.47 -19.85 -1.02
C THR A 18 -29.46 -21.35 -1.31
N PRO A 19 -30.52 -21.92 -1.92
CA PRO A 19 -30.52 -23.32 -2.37
C PRO A 19 -29.41 -23.66 -3.36
N TRP A 20 -28.83 -22.66 -3.99
CA TRP A 20 -27.77 -22.82 -4.99
C TRP A 20 -26.37 -22.54 -4.40
N GLY A 21 -26.28 -22.12 -3.14
CA GLY A 21 -25.04 -21.86 -2.42
C GLY A 21 -24.96 -20.45 -1.82
N GLU A 22 -23.76 -20.08 -1.38
CA GLU A 22 -23.45 -18.78 -0.79
C GLU A 22 -23.38 -17.69 -1.88
N GLY A 23 -23.89 -16.50 -1.55
CA GLY A 23 -23.82 -15.34 -2.43
C GLY A 23 -23.99 -14.03 -1.69
N VAL A 24 -24.06 -12.94 -2.44
CA VAL A 24 -24.38 -11.61 -1.91
C VAL A 24 -25.62 -11.04 -2.56
N THR A 25 -26.45 -10.36 -1.77
CA THR A 25 -27.58 -9.59 -2.30
C THR A 25 -27.07 -8.45 -3.17
N LEU A 26 -27.62 -8.25 -4.35
CA LEU A 26 -27.37 -7.08 -5.20
C LEU A 26 -28.54 -6.10 -5.14
N GLY A 27 -29.74 -6.62 -4.94
CA GLY A 27 -30.95 -5.83 -4.86
C GLY A 27 -32.14 -6.68 -4.48
N PHE A 28 -33.27 -6.01 -4.28
CA PHE A 28 -34.54 -6.62 -3.93
C PHE A 28 -35.61 -6.12 -4.89
N SER A 29 -36.43 -7.02 -5.39
CA SER A 29 -37.55 -6.68 -6.26
C SER A 29 -38.83 -7.31 -5.73
N ARG A 30 -39.85 -6.46 -5.60
CA ARG A 30 -41.20 -6.87 -5.25
C ARG A 30 -42.16 -6.41 -6.35
N HIS A 31 -42.68 -7.36 -7.10
CA HIS A 31 -43.60 -7.04 -8.18
C HIS A 31 -45.03 -6.90 -7.64
N ARG A 32 -45.74 -5.81 -7.95
CA ARG A 32 -47.10 -5.55 -7.44
C ARG A 32 -48.13 -6.64 -7.78
N ARG A 33 -47.89 -7.44 -8.82
CA ARG A 33 -48.78 -8.52 -9.29
C ARG A 33 -48.30 -9.95 -8.99
N ILE A 34 -47.09 -10.12 -8.44
CA ILE A 34 -46.54 -11.45 -8.11
C ILE A 34 -46.32 -11.46 -6.59
N PRO A 35 -46.95 -12.39 -5.83
CA PRO A 35 -46.88 -12.37 -4.37
C PRO A 35 -45.46 -12.57 -3.82
N SER A 36 -44.60 -13.29 -4.55
CA SER A 36 -43.26 -13.64 -4.11
C SER A 36 -42.25 -12.53 -4.43
N ALA A 37 -41.73 -11.91 -3.36
CA ALA A 37 -40.57 -11.04 -3.44
C ALA A 37 -39.31 -11.86 -3.80
N ARG A 38 -38.40 -11.27 -4.56
CA ARG A 38 -37.16 -11.92 -4.98
C ARG A 38 -35.95 -11.02 -4.70
N TYR A 39 -34.89 -11.64 -4.23
CA TYR A 39 -33.56 -11.04 -4.18
C TYR A 39 -32.84 -11.31 -5.49
N HIS A 40 -32.19 -10.29 -6.03
CA HIS A 40 -31.14 -10.44 -7.02
C HIS A 40 -29.87 -10.79 -6.25
N ILE A 41 -29.30 -11.97 -6.50
CA ILE A 41 -28.16 -12.50 -5.76
C ILE A 41 -27.02 -12.78 -6.73
N ARG A 42 -25.82 -12.33 -6.36
CA ARG A 42 -24.58 -12.72 -7.03
C ARG A 42 -24.00 -13.94 -6.32
N LEU A 43 -24.03 -15.06 -7.03
CA LEU A 43 -23.41 -16.32 -6.61
C LEU A 43 -22.01 -16.42 -7.20
N GLN A 44 -21.26 -17.41 -6.73
CA GLN A 44 -19.92 -17.68 -7.27
C GLN A 44 -19.90 -17.96 -8.77
N TYR A 45 -21.00 -18.41 -9.39
CA TYR A 45 -21.06 -18.82 -10.81
C TYR A 45 -21.99 -17.99 -11.69
N GLY A 46 -22.56 -16.92 -11.16
CA GLY A 46 -23.44 -16.04 -11.92
C GLY A 46 -24.41 -15.31 -11.02
N GLU A 47 -25.31 -14.55 -11.64
CA GLU A 47 -26.37 -13.86 -10.94
C GLU A 47 -27.69 -14.64 -11.08
N ALA A 48 -28.49 -14.62 -10.02
CA ALA A 48 -29.77 -15.31 -10.01
C ALA A 48 -30.81 -14.53 -9.20
N PHE A 49 -32.08 -14.79 -9.46
CA PHE A 49 -33.19 -14.26 -8.66
C PHE A 49 -33.71 -15.36 -7.74
N VAL A 50 -33.59 -15.15 -6.43
CA VAL A 50 -34.00 -16.12 -5.39
C VAL A 50 -35.21 -15.59 -4.65
N GLN A 51 -36.22 -16.43 -4.42
CA GLN A 51 -37.38 -16.06 -3.61
C GLN A 51 -36.97 -15.74 -2.17
N ARG A 52 -37.57 -14.72 -1.56
CA ARG A 52 -37.25 -14.23 -0.21
C ARG A 52 -37.18 -15.34 0.84
N GLU A 53 -38.12 -16.29 0.84
CA GLU A 53 -38.15 -17.41 1.80
C GLU A 53 -36.93 -18.35 1.70
N HIS A 54 -36.24 -18.35 0.56
CA HIS A 54 -35.06 -19.18 0.32
C HIS A 54 -33.75 -18.42 0.55
N VAL A 55 -33.79 -17.18 1.05
CA VAL A 55 -32.62 -16.36 1.34
C VAL A 55 -32.43 -16.27 2.84
N GLN A 56 -31.30 -16.79 3.34
CA GLN A 56 -30.95 -16.72 4.77
C GLN A 56 -29.67 -15.92 4.96
N ARG A 57 -29.69 -14.93 5.84
CA ARG A 57 -28.49 -14.13 6.14
C ARG A 57 -27.44 -14.99 6.83
N ILE A 58 -26.18 -14.85 6.41
CA ILE A 58 -25.06 -15.51 7.08
C ILE A 58 -24.59 -14.62 8.24
N THR A 59 -24.73 -15.12 9.47
CA THR A 59 -24.36 -14.40 10.72
C THR A 59 -23.32 -15.13 11.57
N ALA A 60 -22.90 -16.33 11.16
CA ALA A 60 -21.94 -17.15 11.88
C ALA A 60 -20.60 -16.42 12.08
N SER A 61 -19.93 -16.71 13.20
CA SER A 61 -18.68 -16.08 13.61
C SER A 61 -17.79 -17.09 14.33
N SER A 62 -17.71 -18.33 13.82
CA SER A 62 -16.82 -19.34 14.37
C SER A 62 -15.43 -19.24 13.73
N THR A 63 -14.41 -19.72 14.43
CA THR A 63 -13.05 -19.81 13.87
C THR A 63 -12.98 -20.98 12.89
N VAL A 64 -12.60 -20.68 11.65
CA VAL A 64 -12.40 -21.65 10.56
C VAL A 64 -10.96 -22.17 10.56
N LEU A 65 -9.99 -21.27 10.67
CA LEU A 65 -8.57 -21.60 10.60
C LEU A 65 -7.75 -20.67 11.49
N GLN A 66 -6.83 -21.23 12.28
CA GLN A 66 -5.70 -20.48 12.83
C GLN A 66 -4.48 -20.79 11.95
N TYR A 67 -3.83 -19.78 11.38
CA TYR A 67 -2.62 -19.95 10.57
C TYR A 67 -1.57 -18.94 11.00
N ASP A 68 -0.44 -19.42 11.51
CA ASP A 68 0.54 -18.57 12.21
C ASP A 68 -0.17 -17.71 13.28
N THR A 69 0.02 -16.38 13.28
CA THR A 69 -0.67 -15.45 14.18
C THR A 69 -2.03 -14.96 13.65
N VAL A 70 -2.51 -15.45 12.51
CA VAL A 70 -3.76 -15.00 11.88
C VAL A 70 -4.90 -15.97 12.19
N THR A 71 -6.04 -15.45 12.62
CA THR A 71 -7.28 -16.21 12.80
C THR A 71 -8.23 -15.86 11.66
N ILE A 72 -8.69 -16.88 10.94
CA ILE A 72 -9.73 -16.81 9.92
C ILE A 72 -11.02 -17.37 10.52
N SER A 73 -12.07 -16.57 10.49
CA SER A 73 -13.43 -16.91 10.90
C SER A 73 -14.36 -17.13 9.70
N ASP A 74 -15.58 -17.61 9.96
CA ASP A 74 -16.62 -17.70 8.93
C ASP A 74 -16.87 -16.34 8.27
N LYS A 75 -16.85 -15.25 9.04
CA LYS A 75 -17.03 -13.89 8.51
C LYS A 75 -15.94 -13.49 7.54
N ASP A 76 -14.70 -13.93 7.78
CA ASP A 76 -13.58 -13.69 6.88
C ASP A 76 -13.75 -14.49 5.58
N MET A 77 -14.26 -15.74 5.67
CA MET A 77 -14.61 -16.54 4.50
C MET A 77 -15.67 -15.86 3.62
N LEU A 78 -16.65 -15.18 4.23
CA LEU A 78 -17.64 -14.40 3.48
C LEU A 78 -17.04 -13.24 2.68
N ARG A 79 -15.84 -12.75 3.05
CA ARG A 79 -15.14 -11.70 2.29
C ARG A 79 -14.58 -12.21 0.97
N LEU A 80 -14.51 -13.54 0.78
CA LEU A 80 -14.11 -14.17 -0.48
C LEU A 80 -15.28 -14.32 -1.45
N LEU A 81 -16.53 -14.03 -1.05
CA LEU A 81 -17.65 -14.00 -1.98
C LEU A 81 -17.45 -12.93 -3.07
N PRO A 82 -18.02 -13.12 -4.27
CA PRO A 82 -17.92 -12.14 -5.34
C PRO A 82 -18.50 -10.78 -4.91
N GLY A 83 -17.83 -9.69 -5.30
CA GLY A 83 -18.33 -8.34 -5.01
C GLY A 83 -18.08 -7.86 -3.57
N VAL A 84 -17.32 -8.60 -2.75
CA VAL A 84 -17.05 -8.23 -1.35
C VAL A 84 -15.60 -7.82 -1.17
N TYR A 85 -15.37 -6.66 -0.55
CA TYR A 85 -14.03 -6.19 -0.22
C TYR A 85 -13.27 -7.22 0.63
N LEU A 86 -12.04 -7.56 0.28
CA LEU A 86 -11.19 -8.34 1.20
C LEU A 86 -10.90 -7.53 2.47
N ASN A 87 -10.77 -8.22 3.60
CA ASN A 87 -10.36 -7.61 4.86
C ASN A 87 -8.91 -7.97 5.22
N ASP A 88 -8.41 -7.36 6.29
CA ASP A 88 -7.01 -7.53 6.73
C ASP A 88 -6.65 -8.99 7.00
N ASN A 89 -7.57 -9.76 7.60
CA ASN A 89 -7.34 -11.17 7.95
C ASN A 89 -7.09 -12.04 6.71
N VAL A 90 -7.93 -11.91 5.67
CA VAL A 90 -7.76 -12.67 4.42
C VAL A 90 -6.47 -12.27 3.70
N VAL A 91 -6.17 -10.96 3.65
CA VAL A 91 -4.95 -10.46 3.03
C VAL A 91 -3.70 -10.92 3.80
N ASP A 92 -3.67 -10.79 5.13
CA ASP A 92 -2.53 -11.20 5.97
C ASP A 92 -2.32 -12.72 5.90
N PHE A 93 -3.40 -13.51 5.95
CA PHE A 93 -3.31 -14.97 5.74
C PHE A 93 -2.62 -15.31 4.42
N TYR A 94 -3.09 -14.76 3.30
CA TYR A 94 -2.58 -15.15 1.99
C TYR A 94 -1.13 -14.71 1.79
N LEU A 95 -0.76 -13.51 2.26
CA LEU A 95 0.61 -13.01 2.19
C LEU A 95 1.57 -13.86 3.04
N ARG A 96 1.13 -14.33 4.21
CA ARG A 96 1.91 -15.27 5.03
C ARG A 96 2.03 -16.62 4.38
N PHE A 97 0.96 -17.12 3.78
CA PHE A 97 1.01 -18.36 2.99
C PHE A 97 2.05 -18.26 1.87
N LEU A 98 2.06 -17.17 1.08
CA LEU A 98 3.08 -16.95 0.05
C LEU A 98 4.50 -16.94 0.66
N SER A 99 4.68 -16.25 1.78
CA SER A 99 5.98 -16.18 2.47
C SER A 99 6.46 -17.54 3.00
N ASN A 100 5.56 -18.31 3.60
CA ASN A 100 5.91 -19.51 4.35
C ASN A 100 5.98 -20.75 3.46
N GLU A 101 5.09 -20.86 2.48
CA GLU A 101 4.86 -22.08 1.70
C GLU A 101 5.33 -21.95 0.25
N VAL A 102 5.39 -20.74 -0.32
CA VAL A 102 5.69 -20.55 -1.76
C VAL A 102 7.12 -20.07 -2.01
N LEU A 103 7.63 -19.12 -1.22
CA LEU A 103 8.95 -18.53 -1.46
C LEU A 103 10.13 -19.48 -1.23
N GLY A 104 9.96 -20.51 -0.39
CA GLY A 104 11.07 -21.33 0.11
C GLY A 104 12.16 -20.49 0.79
N ASP A 105 13.30 -21.10 1.11
CA ASP A 105 14.37 -20.38 1.84
C ASP A 105 15.08 -19.32 0.99
N ALA A 106 15.29 -19.61 -0.30
CA ALA A 106 15.92 -18.66 -1.21
C ALA A 106 15.05 -17.41 -1.40
N GLY A 107 13.74 -17.58 -1.58
CA GLY A 107 12.81 -16.46 -1.67
C GLY A 107 12.72 -15.67 -0.37
N ARG A 108 12.65 -16.34 0.80
CA ARG A 108 12.63 -15.65 2.11
C ARG A 108 13.91 -14.87 2.43
N ARG A 109 15.05 -15.23 1.84
CA ARG A 109 16.28 -14.41 1.90
C ARG A 109 16.14 -13.14 1.08
N ARG A 110 15.55 -13.20 -0.11
CA ARG A 110 15.41 -12.08 -1.06
C ARG A 110 14.24 -11.15 -0.74
N PHE A 111 13.14 -11.68 -0.22
CA PHE A 111 11.91 -10.94 0.02
C PHE A 111 11.61 -10.79 1.51
N PHE A 112 11.09 -9.62 1.88
CA PHE A 112 10.43 -9.41 3.17
C PHE A 112 9.04 -8.84 2.95
N ILE A 113 8.02 -9.51 3.48
CA ILE A 113 6.62 -9.11 3.32
C ILE A 113 6.10 -8.60 4.67
N PHE A 114 5.75 -7.32 4.72
CA PHE A 114 5.09 -6.75 5.88
C PHE A 114 3.64 -7.24 5.98
N THR A 115 3.14 -7.33 7.22
CA THR A 115 1.71 -7.51 7.44
C THR A 115 0.97 -6.22 7.05
N PRO A 116 -0.32 -6.31 6.69
CA PRO A 116 -1.11 -5.14 6.29
C PRO A 116 -1.15 -3.99 7.30
N PHE A 117 -0.96 -4.29 8.58
CA PHE A 117 -1.03 -3.33 9.67
C PHE A 117 0.19 -2.40 9.76
N PHE A 118 1.31 -2.76 9.12
CA PHE A 118 2.54 -1.97 9.17
C PHE A 118 2.35 -0.56 8.63
N PHE A 119 1.76 -0.44 7.43
CA PHE A 119 1.58 0.87 6.80
C PHE A 119 0.59 1.73 7.59
N THR A 120 -0.48 1.12 8.14
CA THR A 120 -1.42 1.80 9.03
C THR A 120 -0.68 2.38 10.24
N LYS A 121 0.17 1.58 10.89
CA LYS A 121 0.96 2.04 12.04
C LYS A 121 1.92 3.18 11.67
N LEU A 122 2.60 3.06 10.53
CA LEU A 122 3.52 4.07 10.01
C LEU A 122 2.79 5.39 9.71
N SER A 123 1.73 5.34 8.89
CA SER A 123 0.98 6.51 8.46
C SER A 123 0.30 7.23 9.62
N SER A 124 -0.37 6.52 10.54
CA SER A 124 -0.94 7.13 11.75
C SER A 124 0.11 7.76 12.65
N GLY A 125 1.31 7.16 12.71
CA GLY A 125 2.44 7.73 13.42
C GLY A 125 2.92 9.04 12.81
N LEU A 126 2.97 9.13 11.47
CA LEU A 126 3.49 10.27 10.72
C LEU A 126 2.51 11.44 10.55
N ILE A 127 1.21 11.23 10.77
CA ILE A 127 0.22 12.31 10.83
C ILE A 127 0.33 12.97 12.21
N HIS A 128 1.16 14.01 12.30
CA HIS A 128 1.35 14.82 13.50
C HIS A 128 0.62 16.15 13.30
N GLY A 129 -0.56 16.31 13.90
CA GLY A 129 -1.39 17.51 13.80
C GLY A 129 -0.74 18.77 14.39
N GLY A 130 0.27 19.31 13.70
CA GLY A 130 0.90 20.59 14.04
C GLY A 130 2.02 20.55 15.10
N LEU A 131 2.47 19.38 15.55
CA LEU A 131 3.56 19.28 16.54
C LEU A 131 4.89 19.85 16.01
N ARG A 132 5.64 20.55 16.87
CA ARG A 132 6.94 21.17 16.53
C ARG A 132 7.99 20.92 17.62
N GLY A 133 9.26 21.10 17.26
CA GLY A 133 10.39 21.02 18.18
C GLY A 133 10.50 19.67 18.89
N LYS A 134 10.83 19.70 20.19
CA LYS A 134 11.09 18.50 21.01
C LYS A 134 9.93 17.50 21.02
N GLN A 135 8.68 17.96 20.93
CA GLN A 135 7.49 17.09 20.95
C GLN A 135 7.39 16.23 19.69
N ALA A 136 7.69 16.81 18.52
CA ALA A 136 7.73 16.06 17.27
C ALA A 136 8.85 15.00 17.29
N GLN A 137 10.02 15.36 17.83
CA GLN A 137 11.16 14.46 17.95
C GLN A 137 10.89 13.27 18.89
N GLU A 138 10.22 13.49 20.03
CA GLU A 138 9.87 12.41 20.95
C GLU A 138 8.81 11.48 20.32
N LYS A 139 7.77 12.02 19.69
CA LYS A 139 6.76 11.19 19.01
C LYS A 139 7.36 10.37 17.87
N GLN A 140 8.28 10.95 17.11
CA GLN A 140 9.04 10.22 16.09
C GLN A 140 9.90 9.11 16.70
N SER A 141 10.54 9.36 17.85
CA SER A 141 11.34 8.35 18.57
C SER A 141 10.46 7.22 19.13
N GLN A 142 9.24 7.50 19.57
CA GLN A 142 8.27 6.50 20.01
C GLN A 142 7.76 5.65 18.85
N LEU A 143 7.38 6.28 17.74
CA LEU A 143 7.01 5.60 16.51
C LEU A 143 8.14 4.64 16.10
N TRP A 144 9.37 5.13 16.17
CA TRP A 144 10.54 4.35 15.82
C TRP A 144 10.73 3.09 16.68
N ARG A 145 10.72 3.23 18.01
CA ARG A 145 10.80 2.09 18.94
C ARG A 145 9.70 1.06 18.66
N SER A 146 8.52 1.52 18.26
CA SER A 146 7.43 0.65 17.84
C SER A 146 7.73 -0.06 16.53
N LEU A 147 8.17 0.66 15.49
CA LEU A 147 8.41 0.12 14.14
C LEU A 147 9.56 -0.89 14.09
N ARG A 148 10.58 -0.78 14.95
CA ARG A 148 11.69 -1.75 15.02
C ARG A 148 11.22 -3.20 15.20
N ARG A 149 10.13 -3.41 15.93
CA ARG A 149 9.59 -4.76 16.21
C ARG A 149 8.90 -5.36 14.98
N TRP A 150 8.51 -4.55 14.00
CA TRP A 150 7.81 -5.01 12.80
C TRP A 150 8.71 -5.71 11.80
N ASN A 151 10.02 -5.46 11.86
CA ASN A 151 10.99 -6.18 11.05
C ASN A 151 11.19 -7.64 11.55
N LYS A 152 10.57 -8.02 12.67
CA LYS A 152 10.66 -9.37 13.27
C LYS A 152 12.11 -9.86 13.45
N GLY A 153 13.01 -8.95 13.84
CA GLY A 153 14.44 -9.25 14.05
C GLY A 153 15.27 -9.38 12.77
N GLN A 154 14.69 -9.16 11.59
CA GLN A 154 15.41 -9.21 10.32
C GLN A 154 15.97 -7.84 9.94
N ASP A 155 17.14 -7.82 9.30
CA ASP A 155 17.62 -6.63 8.60
C ASP A 155 16.94 -6.54 7.22
N VAL A 156 16.04 -5.58 7.06
CA VAL A 156 15.32 -5.35 5.80
C VAL A 156 16.23 -4.81 4.70
N LEU A 157 17.41 -4.29 5.03
CA LEU A 157 18.39 -3.78 4.07
C LEU A 157 19.22 -4.90 3.44
N GLU A 158 19.14 -6.13 3.94
CA GLU A 158 19.75 -7.33 3.32
C GLU A 158 18.83 -7.97 2.28
N LYS A 159 17.61 -7.45 2.13
CA LYS A 159 16.62 -7.98 1.19
C LYS A 159 16.82 -7.35 -0.18
N ASP A 160 16.46 -8.09 -1.22
CA ASP A 160 16.30 -7.53 -2.56
C ASP A 160 15.00 -6.73 -2.66
N PHE A 161 13.95 -7.20 -1.99
CA PHE A 161 12.62 -6.61 -2.10
C PHE A 161 11.88 -6.57 -0.76
N ILE A 162 11.25 -5.44 -0.46
CA ILE A 162 10.35 -5.26 0.69
C ILE A 162 8.94 -5.00 0.16
N VAL A 163 8.02 -5.93 0.41
CA VAL A 163 6.61 -5.86 0.00
C VAL A 163 5.78 -5.27 1.14
N ILE A 164 5.06 -4.20 0.87
CA ILE A 164 4.28 -3.44 1.86
C ILE A 164 2.85 -3.26 1.35
N PRO A 165 1.89 -4.06 1.86
CA PRO A 165 0.48 -3.81 1.61
C PRO A 165 0.06 -2.48 2.24
N VAL A 166 -0.79 -1.74 1.54
CA VAL A 166 -1.29 -0.42 1.93
C VAL A 166 -2.81 -0.48 1.91
N CYS A 167 -3.43 -0.37 3.09
CA CYS A 167 -4.87 -0.24 3.26
C CYS A 167 -5.20 1.13 3.85
N HIS A 168 -5.96 1.94 3.12
CA HIS A 168 -6.46 3.22 3.63
C HIS A 168 -7.81 3.54 2.98
N LYS A 169 -8.78 3.99 3.79
CA LYS A 169 -10.17 4.29 3.36
C LYS A 169 -10.79 3.18 2.48
N LEU A 170 -10.76 1.94 2.96
CA LEU A 170 -11.32 0.74 2.29
C LEU A 170 -10.68 0.37 0.96
N HIS A 171 -9.57 1.02 0.58
CA HIS A 171 -8.84 0.72 -0.64
C HIS A 171 -7.52 0.00 -0.35
N TRP A 172 -7.25 -1.04 -1.13
CA TRP A 172 -6.01 -1.83 -1.07
C TRP A 172 -5.10 -1.49 -2.24
N SER A 173 -3.81 -1.33 -1.93
CA SER A 173 -2.72 -1.22 -2.91
C SER A 173 -1.46 -1.84 -2.31
N VAL A 174 -0.37 -1.92 -3.07
CA VAL A 174 0.90 -2.44 -2.56
C VAL A 174 2.07 -1.64 -3.07
N VAL A 175 3.06 -1.41 -2.19
CA VAL A 175 4.37 -0.89 -2.57
C VAL A 175 5.41 -2.01 -2.49
N VAL A 176 6.31 -2.07 -3.46
CA VAL A 176 7.53 -2.87 -3.38
C VAL A 176 8.73 -1.93 -3.37
N ILE A 177 9.53 -1.95 -2.30
CA ILE A 177 10.83 -1.27 -2.26
C ILE A 177 11.86 -2.24 -2.84
N CYS A 178 12.52 -1.83 -3.91
CA CYS A 178 13.52 -2.62 -4.63
C CYS A 178 14.93 -2.21 -4.21
N HIS A 179 15.79 -3.20 -4.03
CA HIS A 179 17.23 -3.09 -3.77
C HIS A 179 17.61 -2.11 -2.62
N PRO A 180 16.99 -2.23 -1.43
CA PRO A 180 17.31 -1.37 -0.29
C PRO A 180 18.77 -1.49 0.19
N GLY A 181 19.44 -2.62 -0.04
CA GLY A 181 20.87 -2.80 0.24
C GLY A 181 21.76 -1.90 -0.62
N VAL A 182 21.46 -1.79 -1.92
CA VAL A 182 22.18 -0.90 -2.84
C VAL A 182 22.01 0.56 -2.43
N LEU A 183 20.80 0.94 -1.99
CA LEU A 183 20.57 2.27 -1.40
C LEU A 183 21.49 2.54 -0.21
N PHE A 184 21.57 1.58 0.71
CA PHE A 184 22.41 1.68 1.91
C PHE A 184 23.91 1.79 1.55
N GLU A 185 24.39 0.98 0.60
CA GLU A 185 25.77 1.02 0.12
C GLU A 185 26.13 2.37 -0.50
N ARG A 186 25.25 2.91 -1.35
CA ARG A 186 25.43 4.24 -1.97
C ARG A 186 25.51 5.36 -0.95
N LEU A 187 24.66 5.32 0.08
CA LEU A 187 24.66 6.30 1.15
C LEU A 187 25.83 6.15 2.13
N SER A 188 26.42 4.95 2.21
CA SER A 188 27.59 4.69 3.04
C SER A 188 28.90 5.02 2.32
N ASN A 189 28.87 5.22 1.00
CA ASN A 189 30.03 5.57 0.20
C ASN A 189 30.32 7.08 0.27
N PRO A 190 31.50 7.50 0.78
CA PRO A 190 31.81 8.92 1.00
C PRO A 190 31.97 9.74 -0.28
N VAL A 191 32.17 9.10 -1.44
CA VAL A 191 32.28 9.76 -2.74
C VAL A 191 30.90 9.90 -3.39
N VAL A 192 30.06 8.88 -3.28
CA VAL A 192 28.75 8.83 -3.95
C VAL A 192 27.68 9.58 -3.15
N ALA A 193 27.69 9.48 -1.82
CA ALA A 193 26.66 10.06 -0.97
C ALA A 193 26.52 11.59 -1.13
N PRO A 194 27.60 12.41 -1.17
CA PRO A 194 27.48 13.86 -1.35
C PRO A 194 26.80 14.24 -2.67
N ALA A 195 27.15 13.56 -3.77
CA ALA A 195 26.58 13.81 -5.09
C ALA A 195 25.08 13.48 -5.16
N LEU A 196 24.66 12.38 -4.54
CA LEU A 196 23.25 11.98 -4.46
C LEU A 196 22.40 12.93 -3.60
N MET A 197 23.01 13.54 -2.60
CA MET A 197 22.34 14.44 -1.65
C MET A 197 22.32 15.90 -2.12
N GLY A 198 22.80 16.18 -3.35
CA GLY A 198 22.80 17.51 -3.94
C GLY A 198 23.85 18.46 -3.34
N GLY A 199 24.93 17.91 -2.78
CA GLY A 199 26.06 18.73 -2.33
C GLY A 199 26.89 19.18 -3.53
N ASP A 200 26.99 20.49 -3.74
CA ASP A 200 28.04 21.06 -4.59
C ASP A 200 29.37 20.46 -4.15
N ALA A 201 30.09 19.88 -5.12
CA ALA A 201 31.46 19.43 -4.90
C ALA A 201 32.26 20.63 -4.41
N ALA A 202 32.66 20.60 -3.14
CA ALA A 202 33.59 21.57 -2.59
C ALA A 202 34.81 21.63 -3.49
N SER A 203 35.12 22.84 -3.93
CA SER A 203 36.38 23.21 -4.56
C SER A 203 37.54 22.58 -3.81
N HIS A 204 38.44 21.96 -4.56
CA HIS A 204 39.71 21.46 -4.09
C HIS A 204 40.42 22.46 -3.18
N SER A 205 40.63 22.10 -1.91
CA SER A 205 41.80 22.51 -1.15
C SER A 205 42.32 21.32 -0.33
N SER A 206 43.57 20.98 -0.62
CA SER A 206 44.36 19.90 -0.01
C SER A 206 44.74 20.20 1.46
N PRO A 207 45.27 19.22 2.20
CA PRO A 207 45.08 19.09 3.64
C PRO A 207 46.10 19.88 4.48
N GLY A 208 45.60 20.53 5.52
CA GLY A 208 46.39 21.10 6.62
C GLY A 208 46.18 20.30 7.90
N THR A 209 47.27 19.73 8.40
CA THR A 209 47.48 19.11 9.72
C THR A 209 46.99 19.96 10.90
N SER A 210 46.39 19.34 11.93
CA SER A 210 46.69 19.58 13.37
C SER A 210 45.57 19.05 14.31
N THR A 211 45.90 17.97 15.02
CA THR A 211 45.79 17.76 16.49
C THR A 211 44.47 17.99 17.26
N ALA A 212 44.00 16.85 17.83
CA ALA A 212 43.72 16.59 19.25
C ALA A 212 42.54 17.27 20.01
N GLN A 213 41.77 16.38 20.69
CA GLN A 213 41.28 16.50 22.09
C GLN A 213 40.27 17.63 22.41
N GLU A 214 39.27 17.55 23.29
CA GLU A 214 38.86 16.63 24.35
C GLU A 214 37.51 17.12 24.94
N LEU A 215 36.73 16.21 25.55
CA LEU A 215 35.79 16.32 26.70
C LEU A 215 34.93 17.60 26.92
N ALA A 216 33.60 17.49 27.00
CA ALA A 216 32.76 17.06 28.13
C ALA A 216 32.36 18.16 29.13
N ALA A 217 31.06 18.14 29.44
CA ALA A 217 30.38 18.54 30.68
C ALA A 217 30.46 19.99 31.18
N ALA A 218 29.29 20.62 31.29
CA ALA A 218 28.90 21.31 32.53
C ALA A 218 27.37 21.53 32.60
N SER A 219 26.81 21.15 33.74
CA SER A 219 25.45 21.35 34.21
C SER A 219 25.51 22.38 35.35
N ILE A 220 24.53 23.31 35.46
CA ILE A 220 24.14 24.12 36.64
C ILE A 220 22.72 24.65 36.29
N ALA A 221 21.62 24.12 36.83
CA ALA A 221 21.00 24.32 38.15
C ALA A 221 20.33 25.69 38.37
N ARG A 222 18.99 25.74 38.37
CA ARG A 222 18.11 26.21 39.49
C ARG A 222 16.64 26.47 39.05
N ALA A 223 15.72 25.92 39.82
CA ALA A 223 14.31 26.34 40.01
C ALA A 223 14.24 27.23 41.30
N PRO A 224 13.09 27.72 41.83
CA PRO A 224 11.68 27.37 41.55
C PRO A 224 10.65 28.54 41.65
N SER A 225 9.35 28.17 41.71
CA SER A 225 8.19 28.87 42.32
C SER A 225 7.40 29.85 41.41
N LEU A 226 6.06 29.96 41.39
CA LEU A 226 4.93 29.49 42.23
C LEU A 226 3.58 29.71 41.48
N HIS A 227 2.54 28.98 41.90
CA HIS A 227 1.09 29.28 41.85
C HIS A 227 0.20 28.89 40.63
N ALA A 228 -0.79 28.06 40.96
CA ALA A 228 -2.09 27.84 40.31
C ALA A 228 -3.17 28.75 40.99
N PRO A 229 -4.45 28.88 40.55
CA PRO A 229 -5.40 27.75 40.46
C PRO A 229 -6.47 27.79 39.32
N GLN A 230 -6.90 26.57 38.97
CA GLN A 230 -8.25 26.02 38.70
C GLN A 230 -9.36 26.76 37.90
N GLY A 231 -10.02 25.95 37.05
CA GLY A 231 -11.42 26.04 36.59
C GLY A 231 -11.55 25.78 35.09
N THR A 232 -12.45 24.99 34.50
CA THR A 232 -13.56 24.10 34.91
C THR A 232 -13.95 23.22 33.70
N SER A 233 -14.60 22.08 33.97
CA SER A 233 -15.63 21.39 33.16
C SER A 233 -15.39 20.91 31.70
N ASN A 234 -15.39 19.57 31.56
CA ASN A 234 -15.79 18.71 30.41
C ASN A 234 -17.11 19.13 29.70
N PRO A 235 -17.59 18.52 28.57
CA PRO A 235 -17.21 17.24 27.93
C PRO A 235 -17.14 17.25 26.37
N LEU A 236 -16.88 16.06 25.80
CA LEU A 236 -17.04 15.68 24.39
C LEU A 236 -18.37 16.11 23.76
N PRO A 237 -18.43 16.15 22.41
CA PRO A 237 -19.45 15.34 21.77
C PRO A 237 -18.94 14.48 20.60
N ASP A 238 -19.40 13.24 20.64
CA ASP A 238 -20.10 12.46 19.63
C ASP A 238 -19.60 12.29 18.19
N ALA A 239 -19.64 11.00 17.83
CA ALA A 239 -19.83 10.47 16.50
C ALA A 239 -21.01 11.14 15.79
N ALA A 240 -20.78 11.55 14.54
CA ALA A 240 -21.85 11.69 13.56
C ALA A 240 -21.29 11.29 12.20
N SER A 241 -21.91 10.24 11.67
CA SER A 241 -22.09 9.96 10.26
C SER A 241 -22.29 11.26 9.48
N GLN A 242 -21.53 11.48 8.41
CA GLN A 242 -21.91 12.51 7.43
C GLN A 242 -21.87 11.93 6.02
N GLU A 243 -23.05 12.06 5.43
CA GLU A 243 -23.49 11.61 4.13
C GLU A 243 -22.78 12.33 2.98
N TYR A 244 -22.75 11.63 1.85
CA TYR A 244 -22.30 12.14 0.57
C TYR A 244 -23.30 13.17 0.04
N GLN A 245 -22.79 14.32 -0.39
CA GLN A 245 -23.52 15.25 -1.27
C GLN A 245 -22.75 15.41 -2.58
N GLU A 246 -23.38 14.93 -3.65
CA GLU A 246 -23.01 15.20 -5.03
C GLU A 246 -23.25 16.67 -5.37
N HIS A 247 -22.26 17.30 -6.01
CA HIS A 247 -22.50 18.49 -6.82
C HIS A 247 -21.89 18.27 -8.20
N GLY A 248 -22.77 18.01 -9.17
CA GLY A 248 -22.46 18.09 -10.58
C GLY A 248 -22.26 19.54 -11.02
N LEU A 249 -21.28 19.75 -11.90
CA LEU A 249 -21.22 20.91 -12.78
C LEU A 249 -20.74 20.46 -14.16
N ALA A 250 -21.70 20.37 -15.08
CA ALA A 250 -21.45 20.37 -16.51
C ALA A 250 -21.06 21.79 -16.95
N GLY A 251 -19.98 21.92 -17.70
CA GLY A 251 -19.52 23.18 -18.28
C GLY A 251 -18.86 22.94 -19.63
N ALA A 252 -19.64 23.06 -20.69
CA ALA A 252 -19.23 22.92 -22.08
C ALA A 252 -18.07 23.86 -22.43
N ARG A 253 -16.98 23.34 -22.99
CA ARG A 253 -15.94 24.15 -23.64
C ARG A 253 -16.13 24.13 -25.16
N GLN A 254 -16.61 25.27 -25.63
CA GLN A 254 -16.77 25.67 -27.03
C GLN A 254 -15.40 25.71 -27.73
N LEU A 255 -15.32 25.06 -28.89
CA LEU A 255 -14.22 25.24 -29.84
C LEU A 255 -14.20 26.69 -30.34
N ARG A 256 -13.05 27.35 -30.23
CA ARG A 256 -12.73 28.55 -31.02
C ARG A 256 -11.54 28.27 -31.92
N ARG A 257 -11.88 28.06 -33.20
CA ARG A 257 -10.99 28.07 -34.36
C ARG A 257 -10.54 29.51 -34.59
N SER A 258 -9.23 29.76 -34.56
CA SER A 258 -8.66 31.03 -35.03
C SER A 258 -7.52 30.70 -35.98
N THR A 259 -7.79 30.95 -37.26
CA THR A 259 -6.83 30.97 -38.36
C THR A 259 -6.05 32.28 -38.29
N ARG A 260 -4.72 32.22 -38.27
CA ARG A 260 -3.90 33.38 -38.63
C ARG A 260 -2.67 32.95 -39.42
N SER A 261 -2.46 33.75 -40.46
CA SER A 261 -1.61 33.56 -41.64
C SER A 261 -0.12 33.51 -41.34
N ALA A 262 0.60 32.84 -42.23
CA ALA A 262 2.05 32.80 -42.34
C ALA A 262 2.65 34.16 -42.74
N SER A 263 3.83 34.44 -42.20
CA SER A 263 4.85 35.31 -42.81
C SER A 263 6.22 34.80 -42.40
N GLU A 264 7.01 34.43 -43.40
CA GLU A 264 8.39 33.94 -43.34
C GLU A 264 9.37 35.06 -42.94
N PHE A 265 10.38 34.73 -42.12
CA PHE A 265 11.82 35.02 -42.26
C PHE A 265 12.53 34.59 -40.94
N PRO A 266 13.50 33.64 -40.96
CA PRO A 266 14.14 33.16 -39.74
C PRO A 266 15.41 33.95 -39.39
N ASP A 267 15.46 34.45 -38.15
CA ASP A 267 16.63 35.04 -37.50
C ASP A 267 17.51 33.89 -36.90
N PRO A 268 18.85 33.88 -37.08
CA PRO A 268 19.68 32.76 -36.62
C PRO A 268 19.88 32.81 -35.10
N ARG A 269 19.17 31.95 -34.38
CA ARG A 269 19.43 31.69 -32.95
C ARG A 269 20.70 30.85 -32.79
N PRO A 270 21.53 31.13 -31.76
CA PRO A 270 22.70 30.33 -31.45
C PRO A 270 22.29 28.87 -31.16
N GLN A 271 22.97 27.94 -31.84
CA GLN A 271 22.74 26.51 -31.68
C GLN A 271 23.05 26.12 -30.23
N LYS A 272 22.02 25.61 -29.54
CA LYS A 272 22.19 24.96 -28.25
C LYS A 272 22.89 23.64 -28.52
N GLU A 273 24.16 23.55 -28.13
CA GLU A 273 24.95 22.32 -28.22
C GLU A 273 24.13 21.13 -27.68
N ALA A 274 24.15 20.03 -28.43
CA ALA A 274 23.50 18.80 -28.02
C ALA A 274 24.04 18.38 -26.64
N PRO A 275 23.18 17.90 -25.73
CA PRO A 275 23.64 17.44 -24.43
C PRO A 275 24.66 16.31 -24.63
N PRO A 276 25.73 16.24 -23.81
CA PRO A 276 26.73 15.20 -23.93
C PRO A 276 26.05 13.84 -23.87
N THR A 277 26.44 12.94 -24.76
CA THR A 277 25.95 11.57 -24.88
C THR A 277 26.03 10.92 -23.49
N ARG A 278 24.88 10.81 -22.80
CA ARG A 278 24.81 10.17 -21.48
C ARG A 278 25.37 8.76 -21.64
N ALA A 279 26.28 8.37 -20.74
CA ALA A 279 26.74 7.00 -20.64
C ALA A 279 25.52 6.04 -20.63
N PRO A 280 25.63 4.86 -21.26
CA PRO A 280 24.51 3.92 -21.29
C PRO A 280 24.06 3.60 -19.86
N PRO A 281 22.73 3.43 -19.63
CA PRO A 281 22.22 3.05 -18.32
C PRO A 281 22.93 1.79 -17.79
N SER A 282 23.29 1.80 -16.50
CA SER A 282 23.85 0.62 -15.84
C SER A 282 22.88 -0.56 -15.89
N THR A 283 23.43 -1.76 -16.01
CA THR A 283 22.70 -3.04 -15.89
C THR A 283 22.61 -3.55 -14.45
N ASP A 284 23.24 -2.85 -13.50
CA ASP A 284 23.25 -3.18 -12.08
C ASP A 284 21.89 -2.92 -11.43
N PRO A 285 21.57 -3.59 -10.30
CA PRO A 285 20.34 -3.33 -9.56
C PRO A 285 20.24 -1.88 -9.05
N GLU A 286 19.08 -1.26 -9.22
CA GLU A 286 18.82 0.13 -8.86
C GLU A 286 17.76 0.27 -7.75
N PRO A 287 18.01 1.06 -6.69
CA PRO A 287 17.03 1.25 -5.64
C PRO A 287 15.86 2.12 -6.10
N CYS A 288 14.63 1.62 -5.95
CA CYS A 288 13.42 2.41 -6.19
C CYS A 288 12.20 1.86 -5.42
N MET A 289 11.08 2.55 -5.50
CA MET A 289 9.79 2.09 -5.00
C MET A 289 8.81 1.91 -6.15
N LEU A 290 8.13 0.77 -6.21
CA LEU A 290 7.08 0.48 -7.19
C LEU A 290 5.73 0.50 -6.50
N PHE A 291 4.79 1.31 -7.00
CA PHE A 291 3.44 1.41 -6.45
C PHE A 291 2.40 0.81 -7.38
N LEU A 292 1.76 -0.26 -6.93
CA LEU A 292 0.79 -1.03 -7.69
C LEU A 292 -0.59 -0.79 -7.11
N ASP A 293 -1.42 -0.10 -7.87
CA ASP A 293 -2.78 0.31 -7.50
C ASP A 293 -3.72 0.04 -8.67
N SER A 294 -4.66 -0.88 -8.48
CA SER A 294 -5.65 -1.30 -9.48
C SER A 294 -6.73 -0.26 -9.75
N ALA A 295 -6.98 0.65 -8.81
CA ALA A 295 -8.03 1.67 -8.90
C ALA A 295 -7.47 3.10 -8.99
N LYS A 296 -6.17 3.27 -8.76
CA LYS A 296 -5.48 4.58 -8.67
C LYS A 296 -6.08 5.50 -7.61
N ALA A 297 -6.63 4.94 -6.54
CA ALA A 297 -7.35 5.70 -5.52
C ALA A 297 -6.40 6.29 -4.45
N HIS A 298 -5.20 5.73 -4.28
CA HIS A 298 -4.21 6.28 -3.35
C HIS A 298 -3.28 7.31 -4.02
N ARG A 299 -2.89 8.32 -3.23
CA ARG A 299 -1.87 9.29 -3.66
C ARG A 299 -0.48 8.70 -3.48
N ALA A 300 0.07 8.16 -4.57
CA ALA A 300 1.41 7.54 -4.62
C ALA A 300 2.49 8.37 -3.90
N GLN A 301 2.54 9.68 -4.15
CA GLN A 301 3.56 10.56 -3.57
C GLN A 301 3.49 10.65 -2.03
N THR A 302 2.29 10.62 -1.45
CA THR A 302 2.11 10.59 0.01
C THR A 302 2.64 9.29 0.59
N VAL A 303 2.24 8.16 -0.01
CA VAL A 303 2.71 6.81 0.37
C VAL A 303 4.24 6.73 0.27
N PHE A 304 4.83 7.18 -0.83
CA PHE A 304 6.28 7.26 -1.02
C PHE A 304 6.97 8.12 0.03
N SER A 305 6.40 9.26 0.43
CA SER A 305 7.02 10.09 1.48
C SER A 305 7.10 9.35 2.82
N TYR A 306 6.06 8.61 3.20
CA TYR A 306 6.03 7.85 4.45
C TYR A 306 7.05 6.72 4.42
N LEU A 307 7.15 6.03 3.29
CA LEU A 307 8.10 4.94 3.11
C LEU A 307 9.55 5.42 3.04
N ARG A 308 9.84 6.60 2.49
CA ARG A 308 11.18 7.21 2.59
C ARG A 308 11.54 7.52 4.04
N THR A 309 10.60 8.03 4.84
CA THR A 309 10.83 8.21 6.29
C THR A 309 11.13 6.88 6.97
N TYR A 310 10.41 5.80 6.64
CA TYR A 310 10.73 4.48 7.15
C TYR A 310 12.13 3.99 6.73
N MET A 311 12.49 4.11 5.45
CA MET A 311 13.81 3.70 4.95
C MET A 311 14.95 4.48 5.61
N GLN A 312 14.75 5.78 5.84
CA GLN A 312 15.70 6.63 6.57
C GLN A 312 15.94 6.09 7.99
N LEU A 313 14.87 5.65 8.66
CA LEU A 313 14.98 5.03 9.98
C LEU A 313 15.69 3.67 9.93
N ALA A 314 15.33 2.80 8.98
CA ALA A 314 15.98 1.49 8.82
C ALA A 314 17.50 1.63 8.58
N ILE A 315 17.91 2.61 7.77
CA ILE A 315 19.32 2.92 7.52
C ILE A 315 20.02 3.46 8.77
N ALA A 316 19.39 4.41 9.48
CA ALA A 316 19.94 4.93 10.73
C ALA A 316 20.13 3.83 11.80
N GLN A 317 19.24 2.84 11.84
CA GLN A 317 19.39 1.66 12.70
C GLN A 317 20.66 0.89 12.40
N ARG A 318 20.93 0.63 11.12
CA ARG A 318 22.07 -0.18 10.69
C ARG A 318 23.40 0.51 10.95
N TRP A 319 23.47 1.83 10.78
CA TRP A 319 24.67 2.59 11.16
C TRP A 319 24.86 2.78 12.67
N GLY A 320 23.85 2.50 13.51
CA GLY A 320 23.93 2.74 14.96
C GLY A 320 23.97 4.22 15.35
N VAL A 321 23.50 5.12 14.47
CA VAL A 321 23.57 6.58 14.70
C VAL A 321 22.43 7.02 15.63
N GLY A 322 22.73 7.89 16.60
CA GLY A 322 21.75 8.50 17.51
C GLY A 322 20.83 9.55 16.89
N SER A 323 20.95 9.81 15.59
CA SER A 323 20.16 10.72 14.77
C SER A 323 19.52 9.97 13.59
N THR A 324 18.52 10.58 12.93
CA THR A 324 17.69 9.96 11.89
C THR A 324 18.44 9.65 10.57
N GLY A 325 19.77 9.71 10.48
CA GLY A 325 20.48 9.57 9.19
C GLY A 325 20.16 10.68 8.18
N PRO A 326 20.71 10.64 6.96
CA PRO A 326 20.44 11.59 5.90
C PRO A 326 18.99 11.47 5.43
N LYS A 327 18.42 12.60 5.01
CA LYS A 327 17.06 12.65 4.49
C LYS A 327 16.99 11.95 3.14
N ILE A 328 16.17 10.92 3.03
CA ILE A 328 15.94 10.22 1.76
C ILE A 328 14.92 11.01 0.94
N THR A 329 15.35 11.59 -0.17
CA THR A 329 14.51 12.35 -1.12
C THR A 329 14.01 11.47 -2.26
N SER A 330 13.21 12.04 -3.16
CA SER A 330 12.79 11.37 -4.40
C SER A 330 13.91 11.13 -5.39
N ASP A 331 15.01 11.90 -5.31
CA ASP A 331 16.18 11.72 -6.15
C ASP A 331 17.06 10.55 -5.65
N VAL A 332 17.11 10.38 -4.33
CA VAL A 332 17.84 9.29 -3.67
C VAL A 332 17.10 7.96 -3.76
N LEU A 333 15.78 7.98 -3.52
CA LEU A 333 14.90 6.81 -3.64
C LEU A 333 13.68 7.17 -4.50
N PRO A 334 13.77 7.01 -5.83
CA PRO A 334 12.68 7.33 -6.75
C PRO A 334 11.51 6.38 -6.56
N GLY A 335 10.30 6.89 -6.83
CA GLY A 335 9.07 6.12 -6.79
C GLY A 335 8.36 6.13 -8.14
N PHE A 336 7.88 4.98 -8.59
CA PHE A 336 7.23 4.77 -9.88
C PHE A 336 5.89 4.05 -9.71
N SER A 337 4.92 4.35 -10.57
CA SER A 337 3.63 3.65 -10.65
C SER A 337 3.53 2.97 -12.00
N PRO A 338 4.06 1.74 -12.14
CA PRO A 338 4.10 1.05 -13.43
C PRO A 338 2.70 0.66 -13.90
N LYS A 339 2.60 0.31 -15.19
CA LYS A 339 1.34 -0.21 -15.74
C LYS A 339 1.11 -1.61 -15.17
N VAL A 340 -0.03 -1.78 -14.52
CA VAL A 340 -0.54 -3.06 -14.01
C VAL A 340 -2.00 -3.20 -14.46
N PRO A 341 -2.56 -4.42 -14.49
CA PRO A 341 -3.99 -4.64 -14.68
C PRO A 341 -4.82 -3.66 -13.82
N GLN A 342 -5.97 -3.20 -14.31
CA GLN A 342 -6.80 -2.25 -13.57
C GLN A 342 -8.15 -2.89 -13.27
N GLN A 343 -8.69 -2.63 -12.08
CA GLN A 343 -10.00 -3.15 -11.72
C GLN A 343 -11.10 -2.30 -12.37
N GLU A 344 -12.20 -2.95 -12.74
CA GLU A 344 -13.38 -2.28 -13.29
C GLU A 344 -14.46 -2.04 -12.22
N ASN A 345 -14.39 -2.74 -11.09
CA ASN A 345 -15.31 -2.58 -9.96
C ASN A 345 -14.63 -1.87 -8.78
N ASP A 346 -15.37 -1.64 -7.70
CA ASP A 346 -14.93 -0.90 -6.51
C ASP A 346 -14.35 -1.79 -5.39
N CYS A 347 -14.58 -3.10 -5.43
CA CYS A 347 -14.37 -4.00 -4.28
C CYS A 347 -13.23 -5.03 -4.43
N ASP A 348 -12.68 -5.21 -5.63
CA ASP A 348 -11.65 -6.23 -5.89
C ASP A 348 -10.21 -5.77 -5.64
N CYS A 349 -9.97 -4.54 -5.15
CA CYS A 349 -8.63 -4.00 -4.93
C CYS A 349 -7.74 -4.91 -4.07
N GLY A 350 -8.30 -5.55 -3.04
CA GLY A 350 -7.58 -6.52 -2.22
C GLY A 350 -7.16 -7.77 -2.99
N VAL A 351 -8.00 -8.24 -3.93
CA VAL A 351 -7.68 -9.40 -4.77
C VAL A 351 -6.54 -9.06 -5.73
N TYR A 352 -6.59 -7.88 -6.34
CA TYR A 352 -5.51 -7.38 -7.21
C TYR A 352 -4.18 -7.26 -6.47
N VAL A 353 -4.18 -6.76 -5.23
CA VAL A 353 -2.96 -6.74 -4.39
C VAL A 353 -2.36 -8.14 -4.23
N LEU A 354 -3.18 -9.15 -3.89
CA LEU A 354 -2.69 -10.52 -3.71
C LEU A 354 -2.14 -11.10 -5.02
N ARG A 355 -2.75 -10.77 -6.16
CA ARG A 355 -2.27 -11.17 -7.49
C ARG A 355 -0.95 -10.51 -7.85
N TYR A 356 -0.82 -9.20 -7.64
CA TYR A 356 0.42 -8.48 -7.92
C TYR A 356 1.57 -9.00 -7.09
N VAL A 357 1.33 -9.23 -5.80
CA VAL A 357 2.37 -9.79 -4.93
C VAL A 357 2.77 -11.18 -5.44
N GLU A 358 1.83 -12.09 -5.67
CA GLU A 358 2.18 -13.43 -6.15
C GLU A 358 2.94 -13.40 -7.49
N ALA A 359 2.50 -12.58 -8.46
CA ALA A 359 3.18 -12.42 -9.74
C ALA A 359 4.60 -11.88 -9.57
N PHE A 360 4.77 -10.87 -8.72
CA PHE A 360 6.07 -10.27 -8.41
C PHE A 360 7.01 -11.25 -7.71
N LEU A 361 6.51 -12.06 -6.77
CA LEU A 361 7.31 -13.07 -6.07
C LEU A 361 7.75 -14.18 -7.03
N ARG A 362 6.89 -14.56 -7.99
CA ARG A 362 7.18 -15.59 -9.00
C ARG A 362 8.24 -15.13 -10.00
N SER A 363 8.13 -13.91 -10.49
CA SER A 363 9.05 -13.36 -11.50
C SER A 363 9.24 -11.85 -11.26
N PRO A 364 10.14 -11.48 -10.33
CA PRO A 364 10.40 -10.06 -10.07
C PRO A 364 11.01 -9.39 -11.30
N PRO A 365 10.60 -8.16 -11.64
CA PRO A 365 11.15 -7.42 -12.77
C PRO A 365 12.63 -7.10 -12.53
N LYS A 366 13.39 -6.98 -13.62
CA LYS A 366 14.74 -6.43 -13.56
C LYS A 366 14.64 -4.91 -13.36
N VAL A 367 15.05 -4.44 -12.19
CA VAL A 367 15.07 -3.02 -11.83
C VAL A 367 16.51 -2.52 -11.94
N ASP A 368 16.88 -2.05 -13.13
CA ASP A 368 18.20 -1.50 -13.43
C ASP A 368 18.11 -0.05 -13.95
N GLY A 369 19.23 0.52 -14.40
CA GLY A 369 19.28 1.90 -14.89
C GLY A 369 18.33 2.14 -16.08
N HIS A 370 18.07 1.12 -16.90
CA HIS A 370 17.15 1.22 -18.02
C HIS A 370 15.71 1.34 -17.51
N PHE A 371 15.34 0.52 -16.52
CA PHE A 371 14.01 0.61 -15.88
C PHE A 371 13.74 2.01 -15.29
N LEU A 372 14.73 2.58 -14.60
CA LEU A 372 14.64 3.92 -14.01
C LEU A 372 14.48 5.01 -15.08
N GLN A 373 15.23 4.92 -16.19
CA GLN A 373 15.12 5.87 -17.31
C GLN A 373 13.74 5.83 -17.98
N GLU A 374 13.16 4.64 -18.12
CA GLU A 374 11.80 4.45 -18.63
C GLU A 374 10.71 4.83 -17.61
N ARG A 375 11.11 5.21 -16.39
CA ARG A 375 10.23 5.59 -15.25
C ARG A 375 9.14 4.55 -14.96
N GLY A 376 9.44 3.27 -15.19
CA GLY A 376 8.49 2.17 -15.04
C GLY A 376 7.30 2.24 -16.01
N SER A 377 7.43 2.89 -17.17
CA SER A 377 6.33 3.07 -18.14
C SER A 377 5.85 1.77 -18.81
N LYS A 378 6.65 0.71 -18.75
CA LYS A 378 6.31 -0.62 -19.24
C LYS A 378 5.31 -1.33 -18.31
N ALA A 379 4.56 -2.27 -18.89
CA ALA A 379 3.75 -3.18 -18.09
C ALA A 379 4.66 -4.01 -17.18
N LEU A 380 4.32 -4.09 -15.90
CA LEU A 380 5.10 -4.84 -14.92
C LEU A 380 4.86 -6.35 -15.03
N PHE A 381 3.64 -6.71 -15.46
CA PHE A 381 3.20 -8.07 -15.70
C PHE A 381 2.79 -8.15 -17.17
N ASP A 382 3.33 -9.12 -17.89
CA ASP A 382 2.91 -9.49 -19.23
C ASP A 382 1.96 -10.68 -19.09
N ASP A 383 0.75 -10.61 -19.63
CA ASP A 383 -0.11 -11.80 -19.59
C ASP A 383 -1.10 -11.94 -20.75
N GLY A 384 -1.62 -10.86 -21.35
CA GLY A 384 -2.62 -11.02 -22.42
C GLY A 384 -3.85 -11.82 -21.97
N THR A 385 -4.13 -11.85 -20.66
CA THR A 385 -5.18 -12.68 -20.05
C THR A 385 -6.44 -11.89 -19.75
N ASN A 386 -7.55 -12.61 -19.57
CA ASN A 386 -8.82 -12.06 -19.15
C ASN A 386 -8.84 -11.86 -17.62
N HIS A 387 -8.55 -10.64 -17.17
CA HIS A 387 -8.43 -10.31 -15.75
C HIS A 387 -9.68 -10.58 -14.90
N VAL A 388 -10.89 -10.53 -15.48
CA VAL A 388 -12.14 -10.79 -14.74
C VAL A 388 -12.23 -12.25 -14.29
N VAL A 389 -11.88 -13.19 -15.18
CA VAL A 389 -11.89 -14.64 -14.88
C VAL A 389 -10.90 -14.96 -13.76
N GLU A 390 -9.73 -14.33 -13.82
CA GLU A 390 -8.65 -14.57 -12.87
C GLU A 390 -8.93 -14.00 -11.48
N VAL A 391 -9.65 -12.88 -11.35
CA VAL A 391 -10.06 -12.32 -10.04
C VAL A 391 -11.02 -13.26 -9.33
N ARG A 392 -12.02 -13.77 -10.06
CA ARG A 392 -12.96 -14.76 -9.53
C ARG A 392 -12.24 -16.05 -9.13
N GLU A 393 -11.36 -16.58 -9.99
CA GLU A 393 -10.61 -17.79 -9.67
C GLU A 393 -9.69 -17.56 -8.47
N LYS A 394 -9.12 -16.36 -8.31
CA LYS A 394 -8.29 -16.03 -7.16
C LYS A 394 -9.04 -16.09 -5.84
N ARG A 395 -10.28 -15.56 -5.79
CA ARG A 395 -11.14 -15.68 -4.61
C ARG A 395 -11.42 -17.15 -4.26
N LEU A 396 -11.73 -17.96 -5.26
CA LEU A 396 -11.96 -19.41 -5.09
C LEU A 396 -10.70 -20.13 -4.63
N GLN A 397 -9.54 -19.82 -5.22
CA GLN A 397 -8.24 -20.37 -4.83
C GLN A 397 -7.96 -20.12 -3.35
N ILE A 398 -8.15 -18.89 -2.87
CA ILE A 398 -7.92 -18.55 -1.45
C ILE A 398 -8.91 -19.30 -0.55
N SER A 399 -10.18 -19.40 -0.94
CA SER A 399 -11.21 -20.14 -0.18
C SER A 399 -10.88 -21.62 -0.06
N ARG A 400 -10.49 -22.28 -1.18
CA ARG A 400 -10.05 -23.68 -1.19
C ARG A 400 -8.82 -23.86 -0.31
N LEU A 401 -7.85 -22.97 -0.41
CA LEU A 401 -6.63 -23.03 0.38
C LEU A 401 -6.92 -22.97 1.89
N ILE A 402 -7.80 -22.07 2.35
CA ILE A 402 -8.18 -21.99 3.77
C ILE A 402 -8.81 -23.32 4.23
N LYS A 403 -9.71 -23.89 3.44
CA LYS A 403 -10.37 -25.18 3.74
C LYS A 403 -9.38 -26.36 3.75
N GLU A 404 -8.43 -26.39 2.82
CA GLU A 404 -7.37 -27.40 2.77
C GLU A 404 -6.48 -27.33 4.02
N TRP A 405 -6.07 -26.14 4.44
CA TRP A 405 -5.27 -25.95 5.65
C TRP A 405 -6.04 -26.24 6.94
N GLN A 406 -7.34 -25.96 6.97
CA GLN A 406 -8.22 -26.37 8.05
C GLN A 406 -8.22 -27.91 8.19
N HIS A 407 -8.35 -28.64 7.08
CA HIS A 407 -8.35 -30.11 7.09
C HIS A 407 -7.00 -30.69 7.54
N ARG A 408 -5.88 -30.13 7.06
CA ARG A 408 -4.53 -30.57 7.47
C ARG A 408 -4.30 -30.48 8.98
N ARG A 409 -4.88 -29.48 9.66
CA ARG A 409 -4.84 -29.38 11.12
C ARG A 409 -5.69 -30.44 11.82
N GLY A 410 -6.85 -30.77 11.26
CA GLY A 410 -7.73 -31.82 11.80
C GLY A 410 -7.11 -33.21 11.76
N VAL A 411 -6.28 -33.50 10.76
CA VAL A 411 -5.56 -34.79 10.63
C VAL A 411 -4.32 -34.87 11.52
N GLY A 412 -3.69 -33.73 11.87
CA GLY A 412 -2.51 -33.68 12.75
C GLY A 412 -2.81 -33.66 14.26
N GLN A 413 -4.09 -33.68 14.66
CA GLN A 413 -4.53 -33.75 16.06
C GLN A 413 -5.36 -35.01 16.39
N ALA A 414 -5.59 -35.90 15.42
CA ALA A 414 -6.36 -37.13 15.57
C ALA A 414 -5.45 -38.34 15.81
#